data_AF-A0A527XGQ3-F1
#
_entry.id   AF-A0A527XGQ3-F1
#
_cell.length_a   1.000
_cell.length_b   1.000
_cell.length_c   1.000
_cell.angle_alpha   90.00
_cell.angle_beta   90.00
_cell.angle_gamma   90.00
#
_symmetry.space_group_name_H-M   'P 1'
#
loop_
_entity.id
_entity.type
_entity.pdbx_description
1 polymer ?
#
loop_
_entity_poly.entity_id
_entity_poly.type
_entity_poly.pdbx_seq_one_letter_code
_entity_poly.pdbx_strand_id
1 'polypeptide(L)' 'YRRGTKAERSFWKRAIEENVTDDAGLEKAIGLMARHGAIADTIGRARHFGEIARDALAPLEATPQKSALIDVIDFC' A
#
# COMPACT_ATOMS: atom_id res chain seq x y z
N TYR A 1 3.29 1.92 12.27
CA TYR A 1 3.57 2.78 13.44
C TYR A 1 2.76 2.40 14.69
N ARG A 2 1.42 2.47 14.68
CA ARG A 2 0.58 2.12 15.86
C ARG A 2 0.76 0.70 16.39
N ARG A 3 0.92 -0.28 15.49
CA ARG A 3 1.17 -1.69 15.84
C ARG A 3 2.59 -1.98 16.34
N GLY A 4 3.50 -1.01 16.18
CA GLY A 4 4.92 -1.20 16.50
C GLY A 4 5.23 -0.94 17.97
N THR A 5 6.27 -1.60 18.49
CA THR A 5 6.78 -1.38 19.86
C THR A 5 7.47 -0.02 20.00
N LYS A 6 7.82 0.39 21.23
CA LYS A 6 8.58 1.64 21.46
C LYS A 6 9.92 1.64 20.70
N ALA A 7 10.65 0.52 20.72
CA ALA A 7 11.93 0.38 20.03
C ALA A 7 11.77 0.47 18.50
N GLU A 8 10.72 -0.15 17.95
CA GLU A 8 10.42 -0.07 16.52
C GLU A 8 10.04 1.36 16.10
N ARG A 9 9.27 2.08 16.92
CA ARG A 9 8.96 3.50 16.68
C ARG A 9 10.19 4.39 16.74
N SER A 10 11.10 4.17 17.69
CA SER A 10 12.37 4.88 17.76
C SER A 10 13.26 4.59 16.54
N PHE A 11 13.26 3.35 16.04
CA PHE A 11 13.93 3.00 14.79
C PHE A 11 13.37 3.82 13.62
N TRP A 12 12.05 3.83 13.42
CA TRP A 12 11.42 4.60 12.34
C TRP A 12 11.67 6.09 12.45
N LYS A 13 11.66 6.65 13.66
CA LYS A 13 11.97 8.05 13.90
C LYS A 13 13.37 8.41 13.37
N ARG A 14 14.40 7.67 13.78
CA ARG A 14 15.77 7.93 13.30
C ARG A 14 15.92 7.70 11.80
N ALA A 15 15.32 6.64 11.28
CA ALA A 15 15.44 6.31 9.85
C ALA A 15 14.78 7.37 8.95
N ILE A 16 13.59 7.87 9.32
CA ILE A 16 12.79 8.75 8.46
C ILE A 16 12.97 10.23 8.80
N GLU A 17 13.01 10.61 10.08
CA GLU A 17 13.10 12.02 10.50
C GLU A 17 14.55 12.50 10.54
N GLU A 18 15.50 11.62 10.89
CA GLU A 18 16.93 11.98 11.03
C GLU A 18 17.78 11.49 9.85
N ASN A 19 17.17 10.84 8.86
CA ASN A 19 17.80 10.29 7.66
C ASN A 19 18.98 9.34 7.96
N VAL A 20 18.96 8.66 9.11
CA VAL A 20 19.97 7.67 9.50
C VAL A 20 19.62 6.34 8.83
N THR A 21 20.23 6.06 7.68
CA THR A 21 19.91 4.89 6.84
C THR A 21 21.17 4.18 6.35
N ASP A 22 21.10 2.85 6.32
CA ASP A 22 22.10 1.93 5.78
C ASP A 22 21.41 0.63 5.33
N ASP A 23 22.17 -0.30 4.74
CA ASP A 23 21.62 -1.56 4.21
C ASP A 23 20.97 -2.42 5.29
N ALA A 24 21.57 -2.48 6.49
CA ALA A 24 21.00 -3.19 7.63
C ALA A 24 19.68 -2.57 8.12
N GLY A 25 19.59 -1.24 8.06
CA GLY A 25 18.38 -0.47 8.33
C GLY A 25 17.27 -0.79 7.33
N LEU A 26 17.60 -0.92 6.04
CA LEU A 26 16.64 -1.32 5.01
C LEU A 26 16.10 -2.73 5.25
N GLU A 27 16.98 -3.70 5.53
CA GLU A 27 16.57 -5.08 5.83
C GLU A 27 15.62 -5.12 7.05
N LYS A 28 15.97 -4.39 8.11
CA LYS A 28 15.12 -4.27 9.30
C LYS A 28 13.77 -3.61 8.98
N ALA A 29 13.75 -2.57 8.15
CA ALA A 29 12.53 -1.89 7.72
C ALA A 29 11.59 -2.86 6.99
N ILE A 30 12.12 -3.64 6.04
CA ILE A 30 11.38 -4.68 5.30
C ILE A 30 10.83 -5.73 6.28
N GLY A 31 11.66 -6.24 7.19
CA GLY A 31 11.25 -7.21 8.20
C GLY A 31 10.13 -6.70 9.11
N LEU A 32 10.17 -5.44 9.52
CA LEU A 32 9.10 -4.81 10.32
C LEU A 32 7.81 -4.63 9.52
N MET A 33 7.90 -4.24 8.25
CA MET A 33 6.73 -4.14 7.38
C MET A 33 6.07 -5.50 7.16
N ALA A 34 6.86 -6.55 6.94
CA ALA A 34 6.38 -7.93 6.81
C ALA A 34 5.73 -8.43 8.11
N ARG A 35 6.43 -8.30 9.24
CA ARG A 35 5.94 -8.72 10.57
C ARG A 35 4.59 -8.13 10.92
N HIS A 36 4.38 -6.86 10.60
CA HIS A 36 3.16 -6.13 10.92
C HIS A 36 2.12 -6.17 9.79
N GLY A 37 2.32 -6.99 8.76
CA GLY A 37 1.40 -7.16 7.63
C GLY A 37 1.17 -5.88 6.80
N ALA A 38 2.07 -4.90 6.89
CA ALA A 38 1.86 -3.58 6.30
C ALA A 38 1.71 -3.62 4.77
N ILE A 39 2.48 -4.49 4.11
CA ILE A 39 2.43 -4.65 2.64
C ILE A 39 1.10 -5.28 2.22
N ALA A 40 0.68 -6.36 2.88
CA ALA A 40 -0.59 -7.02 2.60
C ALA A 40 -1.78 -6.08 2.84
N ASP A 41 -1.80 -5.33 3.95
CA ASP A 41 -2.82 -4.31 4.23
C ASP A 41 -2.87 -3.24 3.12
N THR A 42 -1.71 -2.83 2.61
CA THR A 42 -1.60 -1.82 1.55
C THR A 42 -2.16 -2.33 0.23
N ILE A 43 -1.82 -3.57 -0.16
CA ILE A 43 -2.38 -4.24 -1.34
C ILE A 43 -3.91 -4.40 -1.20
N GLY A 44 -4.39 -4.82 -0.03
CA GLY A 44 -5.82 -4.96 0.25
C GLY A 44 -6.56 -3.63 0.07
N ARG A 45 -5.99 -2.53 0.55
CA ARG A 45 -6.56 -1.18 0.33
C ARG A 45 -6.52 -0.76 -1.14
N ALA A 46 -5.46 -1.06 -1.88
CA ALA A 46 -5.39 -0.76 -3.31
C ALA A 46 -6.51 -1.48 -4.08
N ARG A 47 -6.69 -2.78 -3.85
CA ARG A 47 -7.79 -3.57 -4.44
C ARG A 47 -9.16 -3.01 -4.09
N HIS A 48 -9.36 -2.61 -2.83
CA HIS A 48 -10.62 -2.00 -2.41
C HIS A 48 -10.94 -0.72 -3.20
N PHE A 49 -9.96 0.12 -3.49
CA PHE A 49 -10.18 1.28 -4.36
C PHE A 49 -10.47 0.89 -5.82
N GLY A 50 -9.87 -0.19 -6.31
CA GLY A 50 -10.23 -0.79 -7.60
C GLY A 50 -11.71 -1.19 -7.67
N GLU A 51 -12.21 -1.87 -6.65
CA GLU A 51 -13.64 -2.23 -6.56
C GLU A 51 -14.56 -1.00 -6.52
N ILE A 52 -14.21 0.03 -5.74
CA ILE A 52 -14.95 1.29 -5.73
C ILE A 52 -15.00 1.92 -7.11
N ALA A 53 -13.88 1.93 -7.84
CA ALA A 53 -13.81 2.46 -9.19
C ALA A 53 -14.66 1.64 -10.17
N ARG A 54 -14.65 0.31 -10.05
CA ARG A 54 -15.51 -0.60 -10.84
C ARG A 54 -16.99 -0.32 -10.60
N ASP A 55 -17.39 -0.20 -9.35
CA ASP A 55 -18.77 0.11 -8.95
C ASP A 55 -19.22 1.48 -9.49
N ALA A 56 -18.34 2.49 -9.47
CA ALA A 56 -18.63 3.81 -10.00
C ALA A 56 -18.85 3.80 -11.53
N LEU A 57 -18.20 2.89 -12.26
CA LEU A 57 -18.38 2.72 -13.70
C LEU A 57 -19.61 1.87 -14.06
N ALA A 58 -20.11 1.05 -13.13
CA ALA A 58 -21.22 0.12 -13.36
C ALA A 58 -22.47 0.76 -14.03
N PRO A 59 -22.99 1.92 -13.60
CA PRO A 59 -24.20 2.50 -14.19
C PRO A 59 -24.00 3.17 -15.56
N LEU A 60 -22.76 3.37 -16.00
CA LEU A 60 -22.46 4.01 -17.28
C LEU A 60 -22.80 3.10 -18.46
N GLU A 61 -23.10 3.70 -19.62
CA GLU A 61 -23.33 2.95 -20.85
C GLU A 61 -22.11 2.11 -21.24
N ALA A 62 -22.36 0.99 -21.91
CA ALA A 62 -21.31 0.11 -22.41
C ALA A 62 -20.61 0.78 -23.62
N THR A 63 -19.46 1.40 -23.36
CA THR A 63 -18.61 2.04 -24.37
C THR A 63 -17.21 1.43 -24.37
N PRO A 64 -16.44 1.57 -25.46
CA PRO A 64 -15.04 1.15 -25.49
C PRO A 64 -14.20 1.79 -24.37
N GLN A 65 -14.51 3.04 -23.99
CA GLN A 65 -13.84 3.76 -22.92
C GLN A 65 -14.15 3.17 -21.55
N LYS A 66 -15.42 2.81 -21.28
CA LYS A 66 -15.80 2.09 -20.05
C LYS A 66 -15.03 0.77 -19.95
N SER A 67 -14.94 0.01 -21.04
CA SER A 67 -14.17 -1.24 -21.05
C SER A 67 -12.69 -1.00 -20.73
N ALA A 68 -12.06 -0.03 -21.40
CA ALA A 68 -10.64 0.27 -21.18
C ALA A 68 -10.35 0.70 -19.72
N LEU A 69 -11.26 1.44 -19.09
CA LEU A 69 -11.11 1.82 -17.68
C LEU A 69 -11.24 0.62 -16.74
N ILE A 70 -12.12 -0.34 -17.05
CA ILE A 70 -12.22 -1.60 -16.31
C ILE A 70 -10.94 -2.42 -16.46
N ASP A 71 -10.39 -2.52 -17.66
CA ASP A 71 -9.13 -3.24 -17.91
C ASP A 71 -7.95 -2.63 -17.13
N VAL A 72 -7.89 -1.30 -17.03
CA VAL A 72 -6.88 -0.60 -16.22
C VAL A 72 -7.04 -0.90 -14.73
N ILE A 73 -8.27 -1.02 -14.24
CA ILE A 73 -8.54 -1.41 -12.85
C ILE A 73 -8.05 -2.84 -12.59
N ASP A 74 -8.29 -3.77 -13.52
CA ASP A 74 -7.89 -5.18 -13.40
C ASP A 74 -6.37 -5.42 -13.51
N PHE A 75 -5.65 -4.51 -14.15
CA PHE A 75 -4.19 -4.56 -14.21
C PHE A 75 -3.52 -4.21 -12.86
N CYS A 76 -4.15 -3.38 -12.03
CA CYS A 76 -3.60 -2.82 -10.79
C CYS A 76 -3.70 -3.76 -9.58
#